data_AF-A0A523UCF3-F1
#
_entry.id   AF-A0A523UCF3-F1
#
_cell.length_a   1.000
_cell.length_b   1.000
_cell.length_c   1.000
_cell.angle_alpha   90.00
_cell.angle_beta   90.00
_cell.angle_gamma   90.00
#
_symmetry.space_group_name_H-M   'P 1'
#
loop_
_entity.id
_entity.type
_entity.pdbx_description
1 polymer ?
#
loop_
_entity_poly.entity_id
_entity_poly.type
_entity_poly.pdbx_seq_one_letter_code
_entity_poly.pdbx_strand_id
1 'polypeptide(L)'
;MKLALPKGRLLSDTAALLQRAGLGLSDYDEGSRSYRPKSTTFVDLFLKVFQEKDIPIQVAIGNYDLGICGLDWVEELLVKYPSGDLVKVGELGYGKSDLYLVASRYVGVSSVGEIEDGFGTVRIVSEYQNLAESFALRLRLRRFKILPIWGAAEVYPPESADLAIIAEASVDRLADHDLVPLARILTSRAFLIANRKSLAKADMSMLLGHLSPSEVEIEEESPLPAVTGRVFEKAAEGEKMVRFALPDGHQQRPTMEFFRKAGLKIDGYSEVLETRRPTLELNGVTVKVIRPQDMPLQVANGNFDLAITGKDWLKDHLYRFPSSPVEEILDLGFGRVTIVAVVSEDLPVNNVAELRDLVRGGLLPTIRVASEYVNIADKYARDKHLERYKIIPTWGASEAFLPEDADLLIENTETGETLTKHKLKIIGTLFDSSACLISNRNALSDPLKKERVKHIIKIMEKTAKEGF
;
A
#
# COMPACT_ATOMS: atom_id res chain seq x y z
N MET A 1 22.14 -20.03 -0.47
CA MET A 1 21.44 -19.19 0.53
C MET A 1 20.72 -18.07 -0.21
N LYS A 2 19.56 -17.66 0.28
CA LYS A 2 18.73 -16.60 -0.32
C LYS A 2 18.53 -15.45 0.66
N LEU A 3 18.92 -14.25 0.26
CA LEU A 3 18.79 -13.03 1.06
C LEU A 3 17.89 -12.01 0.35
N ALA A 4 16.84 -11.59 1.04
CA ALA A 4 15.93 -10.54 0.61
C ALA A 4 16.43 -9.16 1.09
N LEU A 5 16.52 -8.21 0.17
CA LEU A 5 17.04 -6.86 0.39
C LEU A 5 15.91 -5.81 0.25
N PRO A 6 15.92 -4.75 1.06
CA PRO A 6 14.91 -3.71 1.01
C PRO A 6 15.12 -2.75 -0.17
N LYS A 7 14.02 -2.30 -0.76
CA LYS A 7 13.95 -1.10 -1.59
C LYS A 7 13.54 0.10 -0.71
N GLY A 8 13.64 1.31 -1.26
CA GLY A 8 13.12 2.52 -0.62
C GLY A 8 14.07 3.08 0.42
N ARG A 9 13.54 3.55 1.55
CA ARG A 9 14.29 4.33 2.56
C ARG A 9 15.51 3.60 3.14
N LEU A 10 15.49 2.27 3.20
CA LEU A 10 16.61 1.49 3.76
C LEU A 10 17.67 1.13 2.70
N LEU A 11 17.42 1.36 1.41
CA LEU A 11 18.25 0.85 0.32
C LEU A 11 19.70 1.34 0.45
N SER A 12 19.89 2.65 0.58
CA SER A 12 21.22 3.27 0.54
C SER A 12 22.08 2.88 1.75
N ASP A 13 21.49 2.86 2.95
CA ASP A 13 22.18 2.40 4.16
C ASP A 13 22.47 0.90 4.11
N THR A 14 21.54 0.10 3.58
CA THR A 14 21.74 -1.34 3.37
C THR A 14 22.87 -1.60 2.38
N ALA A 15 22.92 -0.86 1.27
CA ALA A 15 23.98 -0.96 0.28
C ALA A 15 25.35 -0.62 0.91
N ALA A 16 25.42 0.45 1.70
CA ALA A 16 26.62 0.83 2.43
C ALA A 16 27.06 -0.23 3.45
N LEU A 17 26.11 -0.84 4.20
CA LEU A 17 26.40 -1.95 5.09
C LEU A 17 27.00 -3.14 4.32
N LEU A 18 26.34 -3.57 3.24
CA LEU A 18 26.75 -4.75 2.47
C LEU A 18 28.10 -4.52 1.77
N GLN A 19 28.41 -3.27 1.38
CA GLN A 19 29.72 -2.90 0.86
C GLN A 19 30.80 -3.00 1.93
N ARG A 20 30.59 -2.45 3.14
CA ARG A 20 31.54 -2.57 4.27
C ARG A 20 31.74 -4.02 4.71
N ALA A 21 30.66 -4.79 4.67
CA ALA A 21 30.66 -6.23 4.95
C ALA A 21 31.39 -7.05 3.88
N GLY A 22 31.80 -6.44 2.76
CA GLY A 22 32.60 -7.07 1.71
C GLY A 22 31.80 -7.95 0.76
N LEU A 23 30.47 -7.80 0.67
CA LEU A 23 29.65 -8.59 -0.25
C LEU A 23 29.82 -8.17 -1.73
N GLY A 24 30.31 -6.96 -1.99
CA GLY A 24 30.62 -6.50 -3.35
C GLY A 24 29.44 -6.63 -4.31
N LEU A 25 28.32 -5.97 -4.00
CA LEU A 25 27.11 -6.05 -4.81
C LEU A 25 27.20 -5.22 -6.10
N SER A 26 26.76 -5.78 -7.22
CA SER A 26 26.45 -5.04 -8.44
C SER A 26 24.97 -4.67 -8.49
N ASP A 27 24.66 -3.50 -9.06
CA ASP A 27 23.30 -3.08 -9.41
C ASP A 27 22.32 -2.99 -8.23
N TYR A 28 22.81 -2.60 -7.03
CA TYR A 28 22.01 -2.31 -5.85
C TYR A 28 22.27 -0.87 -5.36
N ASP A 29 21.61 0.08 -6.00
CA ASP A 29 21.67 1.52 -5.72
C ASP A 29 20.31 2.16 -6.08
N GLU A 30 20.12 3.44 -5.74
CA GLU A 30 18.85 4.16 -5.95
C GLU A 30 18.46 4.30 -7.44
N GLY A 31 19.43 4.28 -8.35
CA GLY A 31 19.21 4.36 -9.79
C GLY A 31 18.97 3.00 -10.45
N SER A 32 19.26 1.91 -9.76
CA SER A 32 19.12 0.56 -10.30
C SER A 32 17.65 0.20 -10.53
N ARG A 33 17.36 -0.27 -11.74
CA ARG A 33 16.09 -0.92 -12.09
C ARG A 33 16.16 -2.44 -11.95
N SER A 34 17.30 -2.98 -11.50
CA SER A 34 17.48 -4.41 -11.28
C SER A 34 16.93 -4.82 -9.93
N TYR A 35 16.09 -5.86 -9.93
CA TYR A 35 15.61 -6.50 -8.71
C TYR A 35 16.47 -7.71 -8.29
N ARG A 36 17.54 -8.00 -9.03
CA ARG A 36 18.40 -9.20 -8.86
C ARG A 36 19.88 -8.79 -8.84
N PRO A 37 20.33 -8.10 -7.78
CA PRO A 37 21.74 -7.76 -7.65
C PRO A 37 22.58 -9.04 -7.52
N LYS A 38 23.87 -8.95 -7.85
CA LYS A 38 24.80 -10.07 -7.73
C LYS A 38 25.94 -9.72 -6.79
N SER A 39 26.36 -10.68 -5.99
CA SER A 39 27.56 -10.55 -5.16
C SER A 39 28.77 -11.03 -5.93
N THR A 40 29.84 -10.24 -5.95
CA THR A 40 31.14 -10.65 -6.51
C THR A 40 31.91 -11.56 -5.56
N THR A 41 31.68 -11.42 -4.26
CA THR A 41 32.35 -12.22 -3.20
C THR A 41 31.65 -13.56 -2.98
N PHE A 42 30.31 -13.57 -2.96
CA PHE A 42 29.49 -14.75 -2.68
C PHE A 42 28.71 -15.16 -3.93
N VAL A 43 29.36 -15.87 -4.84
CA VAL A 43 28.79 -16.24 -6.15
C VAL A 43 27.51 -17.09 -6.05
N ASP A 44 27.36 -17.87 -4.97
CA ASP A 44 26.20 -18.73 -4.70
C ASP A 44 25.11 -18.04 -3.86
N LEU A 45 25.29 -16.76 -3.51
CA LEU A 45 24.30 -15.99 -2.78
C LEU A 45 23.24 -15.46 -3.74
N PHE A 46 22.01 -15.95 -3.58
CA PHE A 46 20.87 -15.43 -4.31
C PHE A 46 20.33 -14.19 -3.60
N LEU A 47 20.31 -13.06 -4.30
CA LEU A 47 19.83 -11.79 -3.78
C LEU A 47 18.63 -11.31 -4.56
N LYS A 48 17.65 -10.76 -3.85
CA LYS A 48 16.48 -10.16 -4.47
C LYS A 48 16.02 -8.94 -3.70
N VAL A 49 15.63 -7.90 -4.43
CA VAL A 49 15.15 -6.64 -3.87
C VAL A 49 13.63 -6.64 -3.82
N PHE A 50 13.06 -6.31 -2.66
CA PHE A 50 11.61 -6.24 -2.41
C PHE A 50 11.22 -4.92 -1.76
N GLN A 51 9.94 -4.58 -1.80
CA GLN A 51 9.39 -3.59 -0.87
C GLN A 51 9.54 -4.10 0.56
N GLU A 52 9.82 -3.22 1.53
CA GLU A 52 10.12 -3.64 2.91
C GLU A 52 9.04 -4.55 3.51
N LYS A 53 7.76 -4.25 3.26
CA LYS A 53 6.61 -5.03 3.77
C LYS A 53 6.50 -6.45 3.21
N ASP A 54 7.08 -6.72 2.04
CA ASP A 54 7.10 -8.07 1.46
C ASP A 54 8.12 -8.98 2.16
N ILE A 55 9.22 -8.42 2.66
CA ILE A 55 10.39 -9.18 3.13
C ILE A 55 10.05 -10.09 4.33
N PRO A 56 9.38 -9.61 5.41
CA PRO A 56 8.96 -10.48 6.50
C PRO A 56 8.12 -11.67 6.03
N ILE A 57 7.23 -11.46 5.06
CA ILE A 57 6.34 -12.50 4.52
C ILE A 57 7.18 -13.54 3.78
N GLN A 58 8.05 -13.10 2.86
CA GLN A 58 8.89 -13.99 2.05
C GLN A 58 9.84 -14.84 2.90
N VAL A 59 10.41 -14.26 3.96
CA VAL A 59 11.25 -14.99 4.92
C VAL A 59 10.40 -15.93 5.78
N ALA A 60 9.26 -15.49 6.31
CA ALA A 60 8.40 -16.31 7.17
C ALA A 60 7.88 -17.57 6.47
N ILE A 61 7.53 -17.48 5.18
CA ILE A 61 7.07 -18.64 4.39
C ILE A 61 8.21 -19.53 3.89
N GLY A 62 9.47 -19.12 4.10
CA GLY A 62 10.66 -19.89 3.73
C GLY A 62 11.06 -19.78 2.25
N ASN A 63 10.55 -18.78 1.51
CA ASN A 63 11.04 -18.50 0.16
C ASN A 63 12.49 -17.97 0.20
N TYR A 64 12.83 -17.25 1.28
CA TYR A 64 14.15 -16.71 1.58
C TYR A 64 14.62 -17.17 2.94
N ASP A 65 15.94 -17.33 3.06
CA ASP A 65 16.59 -17.76 4.31
C ASP A 65 16.74 -16.59 5.27
N LEU A 66 17.09 -15.42 4.73
CA LEU A 66 17.36 -14.18 5.44
C LEU A 66 16.68 -13.00 4.76
N GLY A 67 16.44 -11.92 5.52
CA GLY A 67 15.95 -10.66 4.98
C GLY A 67 16.34 -9.46 5.84
N ILE A 68 16.45 -8.29 5.22
CA ILE A 68 16.65 -7.00 5.90
C ILE A 68 15.43 -6.12 5.66
N CYS A 69 14.79 -5.64 6.72
CA CYS A 69 13.62 -4.75 6.64
C CYS A 69 13.47 -3.95 7.95
N GLY A 70 12.57 -2.96 7.98
CA GLY A 70 12.23 -2.27 9.21
C GLY A 70 11.55 -3.18 10.25
N LEU A 71 11.88 -2.98 11.53
CA LEU A 71 11.27 -3.70 12.66
C LEU A 71 9.74 -3.53 12.72
N ASP A 72 9.21 -2.39 12.28
CA ASP A 72 7.78 -2.13 12.11
C ASP A 72 7.09 -3.20 11.27
N TRP A 73 7.66 -3.59 10.13
CA TRP A 73 7.09 -4.64 9.28
C TRP A 73 7.25 -6.04 9.87
N VAL A 74 8.31 -6.27 10.66
CA VAL A 74 8.51 -7.52 11.41
C VAL A 74 7.42 -7.67 12.47
N GLU A 75 7.19 -6.63 13.27
CA GLU A 75 6.16 -6.63 14.33
C GLU A 75 4.74 -6.66 13.74
N GLU A 76 4.48 -5.96 12.64
CA GLU A 76 3.20 -6.03 11.92
C GLU A 76 2.83 -7.46 11.53
N LEU A 77 3.82 -8.26 11.09
CA LEU A 77 3.60 -9.67 10.75
C LEU A 77 3.47 -10.54 12.01
N LEU A 78 4.34 -10.36 13.00
CA LEU A 78 4.38 -11.20 14.21
C LEU A 78 3.17 -11.01 15.12
N VAL A 79 2.58 -9.81 15.16
CA VAL A 79 1.31 -9.58 15.88
C VAL A 79 0.19 -10.46 15.32
N LYS A 80 0.16 -10.66 14.00
CA LYS A 80 -0.83 -11.52 13.34
C LYS A 80 -0.47 -13.00 13.41
N TYR A 81 0.81 -13.33 13.29
CA TYR A 81 1.31 -14.70 13.22
C TYR A 81 2.42 -14.95 14.26
N PRO A 82 2.10 -14.94 15.56
CA PRO A 82 3.10 -15.01 16.63
C PRO A 82 3.86 -16.35 16.66
N SER A 83 3.27 -17.41 16.12
CA SER A 83 3.88 -18.74 16.00
C SER A 83 4.51 -19.01 14.63
N GLY A 84 4.71 -17.97 13.82
CA GLY A 84 5.36 -18.09 12.50
C GLY A 84 6.82 -18.55 12.58
N ASP A 85 7.35 -18.94 11.42
CA ASP A 85 8.76 -19.33 11.27
C ASP A 85 9.71 -18.11 11.16
N LEU A 86 9.22 -16.88 11.36
CA LEU A 86 10.06 -15.68 11.33
C LEU A 86 10.83 -15.51 12.65
N VAL A 87 12.14 -15.29 12.55
CA VAL A 87 13.04 -15.10 13.69
C VAL A 87 13.73 -13.74 13.56
N LYS A 88 13.68 -12.94 14.63
CA LYS A 88 14.48 -11.73 14.81
C LYS A 88 15.93 -12.10 15.11
N VAL A 89 16.86 -11.80 14.20
CA VAL A 89 18.29 -12.11 14.37
C VAL A 89 19.00 -10.98 15.10
N GLY A 90 18.86 -9.74 14.63
CA GLY A 90 19.48 -8.59 15.26
C GLY A 90 19.22 -7.28 14.53
N GLU A 91 19.34 -6.17 15.28
CA GLU A 91 19.25 -4.82 14.74
C GLU A 91 20.55 -4.43 14.02
N LEU A 92 20.45 -3.63 12.95
CA LEU A 92 21.59 -3.24 12.12
C LEU A 92 22.08 -1.80 12.34
N GLY A 93 21.45 -1.06 13.26
CA GLY A 93 21.93 0.26 13.72
C GLY A 93 21.66 1.44 12.77
N TYR A 94 20.81 1.30 11.75
CA TYR A 94 20.42 2.40 10.85
C TYR A 94 18.92 2.38 10.53
N GLY A 95 18.46 3.37 9.76
CA GLY A 95 17.07 3.41 9.27
C GLY A 95 16.03 3.69 10.36
N LYS A 96 16.39 4.50 11.36
CA LYS A 96 15.47 4.90 12.46
C LYS A 96 14.21 5.56 11.89
N SER A 97 13.06 5.06 12.29
CA SER A 97 11.75 5.63 12.03
C SER A 97 10.81 5.23 13.16
N ASP A 98 10.17 6.20 13.79
CA ASP A 98 9.23 5.93 14.86
C ASP A 98 7.82 5.80 14.31
N LEU A 99 7.07 4.83 14.81
CA LEU A 99 5.67 4.64 14.51
C LEU A 99 4.84 5.40 15.54
N TYR A 100 4.12 6.44 15.13
CA TYR A 100 3.32 7.30 16.00
C TYR A 100 1.82 7.06 15.80
N LEU A 101 1.07 7.02 16.91
CA LEU A 101 -0.36 7.34 16.88
C LEU A 101 -0.49 8.87 16.85
N VAL A 102 -1.21 9.39 15.87
CA VAL A 102 -1.38 10.83 15.69
C VAL A 102 -2.86 11.21 15.54
N ALA A 103 -3.18 12.45 15.90
CA ALA A 103 -4.45 13.10 15.62
C ALA A 103 -4.23 14.42 14.90
N SER A 104 -5.27 14.95 14.26
CA SER A 104 -5.22 16.31 13.75
C SER A 104 -5.24 17.33 14.89
N ARG A 105 -4.42 18.38 14.79
CA ARG A 105 -4.39 19.50 15.74
C ARG A 105 -5.75 20.20 15.91
N TYR A 106 -6.65 20.05 14.94
CA TYR A 106 -7.99 20.65 14.94
C TYR A 106 -9.02 19.88 15.77
N VAL A 107 -8.69 18.68 16.28
CA VAL A 107 -9.64 17.87 17.07
C VAL A 107 -9.55 18.18 18.56
N GLY A 108 -8.53 18.93 18.99
CA GLY A 108 -8.35 19.32 20.39
C GLY A 108 -7.96 18.16 21.33
N VAL A 109 -7.53 17.03 20.77
CA VAL A 109 -6.99 15.89 21.53
C VAL A 109 -5.47 16.00 21.55
N SER A 110 -4.92 16.01 22.76
CA SER A 110 -3.47 16.19 23.01
C SER A 110 -2.82 14.98 23.67
N SER A 111 -3.62 14.06 24.20
CA SER A 111 -3.14 12.85 24.87
C SER A 111 -4.05 11.64 24.57
N VAL A 112 -3.52 10.44 24.79
CA VAL A 112 -4.28 9.19 24.62
C VAL A 112 -5.48 9.10 25.57
N GLY A 113 -5.38 9.68 26.78
CA GLY A 113 -6.47 9.65 27.76
C GLY A 113 -7.71 10.41 27.31
N GLU A 114 -7.53 11.45 26.49
CA GLU A 114 -8.62 12.28 25.94
C GLU A 114 -9.39 11.61 24.79
N ILE A 115 -8.88 10.49 24.25
CA ILE A 115 -9.53 9.77 23.13
C ILE A 115 -10.87 9.16 23.56
N GLU A 116 -10.98 8.64 24.79
CA GLU A 116 -12.22 8.00 25.25
C GLU A 116 -13.35 9.01 25.51
N ASP A 117 -13.01 10.22 25.93
CA ASP A 117 -13.99 11.28 26.21
C ASP A 117 -14.39 12.05 24.95
N GLY A 118 -13.54 12.06 23.90
CA GLY A 118 -13.73 12.85 22.69
C GLY A 118 -14.49 12.18 21.53
N PHE A 119 -14.57 10.84 21.48
CA PHE A 119 -15.07 10.13 20.29
C PHE A 119 -16.14 9.07 20.57
N GLY A 120 -17.14 8.96 19.70
CA GLY A 120 -18.17 7.90 19.77
C GLY A 120 -17.68 6.52 19.31
N THR A 121 -17.15 6.43 18.08
CA THR A 121 -16.44 5.25 17.57
C THR A 121 -15.18 5.74 16.90
N VAL A 122 -14.02 5.37 17.46
CA VAL A 122 -12.71 5.86 17.02
C VAL A 122 -12.34 5.22 15.68
N ARG A 123 -12.18 6.01 14.63
CA ARG A 123 -11.73 5.57 13.30
C ARG A 123 -10.22 5.74 13.23
N ILE A 124 -9.48 4.63 13.17
CA ILE A 124 -8.01 4.63 13.09
C ILE A 124 -7.60 4.21 11.69
N VAL A 125 -6.90 5.07 10.96
CA VAL A 125 -6.34 4.73 9.66
C VAL A 125 -4.90 4.23 9.79
N SER A 126 -4.52 3.18 9.05
CA SER A 126 -3.12 2.70 9.06
C SER A 126 -2.79 1.76 7.90
N GLU A 127 -1.53 1.77 7.47
CA GLU A 127 -0.91 0.68 6.70
C GLU A 127 -0.61 -0.55 7.59
N TYR A 128 -0.42 -0.34 8.89
CA TYR A 128 -0.05 -1.33 9.90
C TYR A 128 -1.29 -1.82 10.66
N GLN A 129 -2.14 -2.58 9.97
CA GLN A 129 -3.47 -2.95 10.46
C GLN A 129 -3.41 -3.75 11.75
N ASN A 130 -2.47 -4.70 11.85
CA ASN A 130 -2.36 -5.59 13.00
C ASN A 130 -1.81 -4.81 14.21
N LEU A 131 -0.81 -3.96 14.00
CA LEU A 131 -0.29 -3.06 15.04
C LEU A 131 -1.35 -2.06 15.49
N ALA A 132 -2.13 -1.51 14.57
CA ALA A 132 -3.22 -0.59 14.88
C ALA A 132 -4.29 -1.23 15.77
N GLU A 133 -4.74 -2.44 15.40
CA GLU A 133 -5.70 -3.20 16.19
C GLU A 133 -5.15 -3.58 17.57
N SER A 134 -3.92 -4.12 17.61
CA SER A 134 -3.23 -4.46 18.86
C SER A 134 -3.06 -3.25 19.78
N PHE A 135 -2.70 -2.09 19.22
CA PHE A 135 -2.58 -0.85 19.99
C PHE A 135 -3.92 -0.37 20.52
N ALA A 136 -4.97 -0.35 19.69
CA ALA A 136 -6.33 0.02 20.10
C ALA A 136 -6.86 -0.87 21.24
N LEU A 137 -6.61 -2.18 21.16
CA LEU A 137 -6.96 -3.15 22.22
C LEU A 137 -6.17 -2.91 23.51
N ARG A 138 -4.87 -2.60 23.42
CA ARG A 138 -4.04 -2.23 24.59
C ARG A 138 -4.52 -0.96 25.27
N LEU A 139 -4.98 0.02 24.49
CA LEU A 139 -5.61 1.24 24.99
C LEU A 139 -7.03 1.01 25.55
N ARG A 140 -7.58 -0.21 25.40
CA ARG A 140 -8.93 -0.56 25.84
C ARG A 140 -10.03 0.28 25.22
N LEU A 141 -9.81 0.80 24.01
CA LEU A 141 -10.80 1.59 23.29
C LEU A 141 -12.10 0.80 23.15
N ARG A 142 -13.19 1.32 23.73
CA ARG A 142 -14.47 0.61 23.79
C ARG A 142 -15.10 0.35 22.42
N ARG A 143 -14.94 1.29 21.49
CA ARG A 143 -15.49 1.25 20.14
C ARG A 143 -14.50 1.84 19.17
N PHE A 144 -13.91 1.01 18.32
CA PHE A 144 -13.00 1.46 17.29
C PHE A 144 -13.22 0.72 15.97
N LYS A 145 -12.74 1.32 14.88
CA LYS A 145 -12.65 0.71 13.55
C LYS A 145 -11.26 0.96 13.00
N ILE A 146 -10.60 -0.10 12.54
CA ILE A 146 -9.36 0.03 11.76
C ILE A 146 -9.75 0.19 10.29
N LEU A 147 -9.29 1.27 9.68
CA LEU A 147 -9.47 1.60 8.28
C LEU A 147 -8.14 1.30 7.56
N PRO A 148 -8.01 0.14 6.90
CA PRO A 148 -6.78 -0.22 6.21
C PRO A 148 -6.58 0.67 4.98
N ILE A 149 -5.33 1.08 4.75
CA ILE A 149 -4.95 1.89 3.60
C ILE A 149 -3.63 1.40 2.98
N TRP A 150 -3.38 1.83 1.76
CA TRP A 150 -2.17 1.55 1.00
C TRP A 150 -1.03 2.54 1.26
N GLY A 151 -1.31 3.67 1.90
CA GLY A 151 -0.35 4.69 2.30
C GLY A 151 -0.95 6.08 2.42
N ALA A 152 -0.09 7.07 2.69
CA ALA A 152 -0.49 8.47 2.91
C ALA A 152 -1.52 8.63 4.06
N ALA A 153 -1.24 7.98 5.19
CA ALA A 153 -2.10 7.97 6.37
C ALA A 153 -2.37 9.38 6.93
N GLU A 154 -1.42 10.29 6.78
CA GLU A 154 -1.46 11.70 7.20
C GLU A 154 -2.63 12.49 6.61
N VAL A 155 -3.18 12.03 5.48
CA VAL A 155 -4.22 12.75 4.72
C VAL A 155 -5.62 12.56 5.29
N TYR A 156 -5.84 11.53 6.10
CA TYR A 156 -7.19 11.14 6.50
C TYR A 156 -7.76 11.94 7.68
N PRO A 157 -7.01 12.22 8.77
CA PRO A 157 -7.53 13.01 9.87
C PRO A 157 -7.69 14.50 9.51
N PRO A 158 -8.74 15.19 10.01
CA PRO A 158 -9.79 14.68 10.90
C PRO A 158 -11.08 14.20 10.20
N GLU A 159 -11.24 14.50 8.89
CA GLU A 159 -12.54 14.36 8.22
C GLU A 159 -12.90 12.89 7.98
N SER A 160 -11.93 12.11 7.51
CA SER A 160 -12.11 10.73 7.05
C SER A 160 -11.69 9.68 8.09
N ALA A 161 -10.91 10.08 9.09
CA ALA A 161 -10.49 9.28 10.24
C ALA A 161 -10.26 10.17 11.46
N ASP A 162 -10.33 9.61 12.65
CA ASP A 162 -10.08 10.35 13.90
C ASP A 162 -8.59 10.32 14.25
N LEU A 163 -7.95 9.17 14.05
CA LEU A 163 -6.55 8.91 14.34
C LEU A 163 -5.87 8.29 13.12
N ALA A 164 -4.56 8.49 13.01
CA ALA A 164 -3.70 7.79 12.05
C ALA A 164 -2.51 7.14 12.77
N ILE A 165 -1.98 6.08 12.19
CA ILE A 165 -0.68 5.53 12.58
C ILE A 165 0.31 5.76 11.44
N ILE A 166 1.40 6.48 11.75
CA ILE A 166 2.34 7.00 10.76
C ILE A 166 3.77 6.66 11.17
N ALA A 167 4.55 6.14 10.25
CA ALA A 167 5.99 5.95 10.42
C ALA A 167 6.71 7.22 9.98
N GLU A 168 7.46 7.87 10.87
CA GLU A 168 8.16 9.11 10.55
C GLU A 168 9.54 9.17 11.21
N ALA A 169 10.50 9.83 10.57
CA ALA A 169 11.87 9.94 11.08
C ALA A 169 12.00 10.94 12.25
N SER A 170 11.13 11.96 12.29
CA SER A 170 11.09 12.97 13.34
C SER A 170 9.66 13.44 13.58
N VAL A 171 9.35 13.74 14.84
CA VAL A 171 8.06 14.33 15.25
C VAL A 171 7.79 15.66 14.54
N ASP A 172 8.81 16.45 14.23
CA ASP A 172 8.64 17.77 13.61
C ASP A 172 7.93 17.69 12.25
N ARG A 173 8.14 16.61 11.50
CA ARG A 173 7.49 16.39 10.20
C ARG A 173 5.99 16.11 10.31
N LEU A 174 5.51 15.68 11.47
CA LEU A 174 4.07 15.55 11.69
C LEU A 174 3.38 16.93 11.68
N ALA A 175 4.10 17.97 12.10
CA ALA A 175 3.57 19.33 12.14
C ALA A 175 3.32 19.89 10.73
N ASP A 176 4.06 19.44 9.71
CA ASP A 176 3.88 19.79 8.30
C ASP A 176 2.51 19.30 7.76
N HIS A 177 1.90 18.32 8.43
CA HIS A 177 0.61 17.74 8.08
C HIS A 177 -0.52 18.15 9.02
N ASP A 178 -0.31 19.16 9.87
CA ASP A 178 -1.25 19.55 10.92
C ASP A 178 -1.55 18.41 11.91
N LEU A 179 -0.62 17.48 12.10
CA LEU A 179 -0.76 16.35 13.00
C LEU A 179 0.01 16.56 14.30
N VAL A 180 -0.49 15.89 15.33
CA VAL A 180 0.05 15.91 16.67
C VAL A 180 0.28 14.46 17.11
N PRO A 181 1.48 14.09 17.56
CA PRO A 181 1.71 12.77 18.13
C PRO A 181 1.04 12.63 19.49
N LEU A 182 0.27 11.56 19.66
CA LEU A 182 -0.39 11.21 20.92
C LEU A 182 0.40 10.13 21.67
N ALA A 183 1.01 9.20 20.94
CA ALA A 183 1.83 8.14 21.51
C ALA A 183 2.84 7.62 20.47
N ARG A 184 4.01 7.19 20.94
CA ARG A 184 4.92 6.35 20.14
C ARG A 184 4.52 4.89 20.35
N ILE A 185 4.26 4.18 19.26
CA ILE A 185 3.86 2.76 19.25
C ILE A 185 5.10 1.86 19.25
N LEU A 186 6.07 2.17 18.39
CA LEU A 186 7.37 1.48 18.34
C LEU A 186 8.45 2.39 17.72
N THR A 187 9.71 2.14 18.06
CA THR A 187 10.87 2.69 17.33
C THR A 187 11.38 1.63 16.36
N SER A 188 11.23 1.88 15.07
CA SER A 188 11.69 0.97 14.01
C SER A 188 13.10 1.32 13.57
N ARG A 189 13.93 0.30 13.37
CA ARG A 189 15.24 0.37 12.72
C ARG A 189 15.38 -0.82 11.77
N ALA A 190 16.37 -0.78 10.89
CA ALA A 190 16.69 -1.89 10.03
C ALA A 190 17.05 -3.14 10.87
N PHE A 191 16.42 -4.25 10.55
CA PHE A 191 16.49 -5.49 11.30
C PHE A 191 16.80 -6.65 10.37
N LEU A 192 17.75 -7.49 10.78
CA LEU A 192 18.03 -8.77 10.13
C LEU A 192 17.08 -9.83 10.68
N ILE A 193 16.36 -10.48 9.78
CA ILE A 193 15.43 -11.56 10.08
C ILE A 193 15.83 -12.84 9.35
N ALA A 194 15.44 -13.98 9.93
CA ALA A 194 15.71 -15.30 9.38
C ALA A 194 14.48 -16.19 9.40
N ASN A 195 14.45 -17.16 8.49
CA ASN A 195 13.53 -18.28 8.61
C ASN A 195 14.08 -19.29 9.64
N ARG A 196 13.24 -19.69 10.61
CA ARG A 196 13.58 -20.63 11.69
C ARG A 196 14.11 -21.96 11.16
N LYS A 197 13.50 -22.49 10.10
CA LYS A 197 13.89 -23.79 9.51
C LYS A 197 15.19 -23.67 8.73
N SER A 198 15.43 -22.55 8.05
CA SER A 198 16.71 -22.29 7.38
C SER A 198 17.84 -22.14 8.38
N LEU A 199 17.63 -21.37 9.45
CA LEU A 199 18.61 -21.16 10.52
C LEU A 199 19.04 -22.46 11.20
N ALA A 200 18.14 -23.45 11.30
CA ALA A 200 18.45 -24.76 11.87
C ALA A 200 19.24 -25.69 10.92
N LYS A 201 19.31 -25.38 9.62
CA LYS A 201 19.84 -26.30 8.59
C LYS A 201 21.06 -25.78 7.84
N ALA A 202 21.18 -24.46 7.68
CA ALA A 202 22.25 -23.85 6.89
C ALA A 202 23.29 -23.21 7.81
N ASP A 203 24.58 -23.41 7.51
CA ASP A 203 25.65 -22.63 8.14
C ASP A 203 25.60 -21.19 7.59
N MET A 204 25.15 -20.27 8.44
CA MET A 204 25.05 -18.85 8.13
C MET A 204 26.12 -18.02 8.84
N SER A 205 27.05 -18.67 9.55
CA SER A 205 28.03 -18.00 10.43
C SER A 205 28.86 -16.96 9.69
N MET A 206 29.27 -17.27 8.44
CA MET A 206 30.03 -16.35 7.60
C MET A 206 29.26 -15.06 7.32
N LEU A 207 28.03 -15.15 6.81
CA LEU A 207 27.23 -13.97 6.48
C LEU A 207 26.76 -13.21 7.72
N LEU A 208 26.37 -13.91 8.80
CA LEU A 208 26.01 -13.28 10.07
C LEU A 208 27.20 -12.56 10.72
N GLY A 209 28.42 -13.10 10.59
CA GLY A 209 29.64 -12.42 11.03
C GLY A 209 29.91 -11.14 10.25
N HIS A 210 29.65 -11.14 8.93
CA HIS A 210 29.77 -9.95 8.09
C HIS A 210 28.68 -8.89 8.32
N LEU A 211 27.49 -9.31 8.74
CA LEU A 211 26.35 -8.44 9.04
C LEU A 211 26.21 -8.11 10.52
N SER A 212 27.29 -8.28 11.30
CA SER A 212 27.32 -8.18 12.76
C SER A 212 26.35 -7.11 13.29
N PRO A 213 25.32 -7.51 14.06
CA PRO A 213 24.44 -6.58 14.74
C PRO A 213 25.29 -5.64 15.61
N SER A 214 25.06 -4.34 15.52
CA SER A 214 25.75 -3.38 16.39
C SER A 214 25.27 -3.57 17.83
N GLU A 215 26.14 -3.33 18.82
CA GLU A 215 25.70 -3.10 20.20
C GLU A 215 24.80 -1.86 20.18
N VAL A 216 23.52 -2.04 20.47
CA VAL A 216 22.53 -0.97 20.45
C VAL A 216 22.79 -0.07 21.66
N GLU A 217 23.27 1.15 21.41
CA GLU A 217 23.17 2.19 22.43
C GLU A 217 21.68 2.45 22.69
N ILE A 218 21.25 2.24 23.92
CA ILE A 218 19.89 2.57 24.36
C ILE A 218 19.81 4.10 24.37
N GLU A 219 19.39 4.71 23.26
CA GLU A 219 19.00 6.12 23.27
C GLU A 219 17.84 6.29 24.26
N GLU A 220 18.00 7.21 25.23
CA GLU A 220 16.92 7.59 26.12
C GLU A 220 15.70 8.06 25.31
N GLU A 221 14.52 7.55 25.65
CA GLU A 221 13.27 7.96 25.02
C GLU A 221 13.06 9.46 25.24
N SER A 222 13.24 10.25 24.18
CA SER A 222 12.84 11.66 24.23
C SER A 222 11.33 11.73 24.42
N PRO A 223 10.84 12.45 25.45
CA PRO A 223 9.41 12.60 25.70
C PRO A 223 8.75 13.29 24.52
N LEU A 224 7.49 12.92 24.25
CA LEU A 224 6.70 13.63 23.23
C LEU A 224 6.60 15.11 23.61
N PRO A 225 6.75 16.03 22.64
CA PRO A 225 6.64 17.46 22.92
C PRO A 225 5.27 17.77 23.49
N ALA A 226 5.24 18.65 24.51
CA ALA A 226 3.99 19.12 25.08
C ALA A 226 3.15 19.81 24.01
N VAL A 227 1.96 19.29 23.76
CA VAL A 227 1.06 19.80 22.73
C VAL A 227 0.37 21.05 23.26
N THR A 228 0.83 22.23 22.86
CA THR A 228 0.09 23.48 23.10
C THR A 228 -0.84 23.76 21.92
N GLY A 229 -1.98 23.08 21.88
CA GLY A 229 -3.01 23.29 20.85
C GLY A 229 -4.09 24.24 21.34
N ARG A 230 -4.36 25.31 20.59
CA ARG A 230 -5.68 25.96 20.68
C ARG A 230 -6.70 25.00 20.07
N VAL A 231 -7.77 24.70 20.81
CA VAL A 231 -8.94 24.02 20.27
C VAL A 231 -9.50 24.94 19.18
N PHE A 232 -9.23 24.62 17.92
CA PHE A 232 -10.03 25.18 16.84
C PHE A 232 -11.35 24.42 16.87
N GLU A 233 -12.46 25.14 17.02
CA GLU A 233 -13.76 24.56 16.76
C GLU A 233 -13.69 23.86 15.42
N LYS A 234 -14.00 22.55 15.42
CA LYS A 234 -14.16 21.74 14.23
C LYS A 234 -14.85 22.62 13.21
N ALA A 235 -14.13 23.03 12.15
CA ALA A 235 -14.76 23.72 11.04
C ALA A 235 -15.93 22.82 10.69
N ALA A 236 -17.14 23.32 10.89
CA ALA A 236 -18.33 22.57 10.60
C ALA A 236 -18.27 22.36 9.09
N GLU A 237 -17.65 21.25 8.65
CA GLU A 237 -17.98 20.62 7.39
C GLU A 237 -19.47 20.40 7.52
N GLY A 238 -20.24 21.38 7.02
CA GLY A 238 -21.68 21.34 7.16
C GLY A 238 -22.10 19.99 6.64
N GLU A 239 -22.96 19.28 7.37
CA GLU A 239 -23.46 17.92 7.08
C GLU A 239 -23.97 17.73 5.63
N LYS A 240 -24.04 18.83 4.87
CA LYS A 240 -24.52 19.04 3.52
C LYS A 240 -23.43 19.06 2.44
N MET A 241 -22.13 19.05 2.76
CA MET A 241 -21.07 19.06 1.73
C MET A 241 -20.85 17.68 1.10
N VAL A 242 -20.63 17.66 -0.22
CA VAL A 242 -20.20 16.46 -0.97
C VAL A 242 -18.70 16.27 -0.75
N ARG A 243 -18.30 15.14 -0.17
CA ARG A 243 -16.89 14.77 0.00
C ARG A 243 -16.44 14.00 -1.24
N PHE A 244 -15.50 14.58 -1.99
CA PHE A 244 -15.04 14.04 -3.26
C PHE A 244 -13.56 13.65 -3.18
N ALA A 245 -13.25 12.37 -3.35
CA ALA A 245 -11.88 11.88 -3.47
C ALA A 245 -11.35 11.97 -4.90
N LEU A 246 -10.15 12.54 -5.08
CA LEU A 246 -9.40 12.54 -6.33
C LEU A 246 -8.12 11.71 -6.22
N PRO A 247 -7.62 11.12 -7.32
CA PRO A 247 -6.49 10.19 -7.27
C PRO A 247 -5.14 10.90 -7.26
N ASP A 248 -4.17 10.36 -6.53
CA ASP A 248 -2.76 10.71 -6.73
C ASP A 248 -2.08 9.80 -7.78
N GLY A 249 -0.78 10.02 -8.00
CA GLY A 249 0.05 9.16 -8.82
C GLY A 249 -0.30 9.23 -10.31
N HIS A 250 -0.27 8.07 -10.99
CA HIS A 250 -0.40 8.01 -12.45
C HIS A 250 -1.76 8.52 -12.98
N GLN A 251 -2.83 8.45 -12.17
CA GLN A 251 -4.16 8.96 -12.56
C GLN A 251 -4.32 10.47 -12.28
N GLN A 252 -3.40 11.11 -11.57
CA GLN A 252 -3.50 12.51 -11.19
C GLN A 252 -3.59 13.43 -12.41
N ARG A 253 -2.60 13.31 -13.32
CA ARG A 253 -2.51 14.15 -14.52
C ARG A 253 -3.70 13.95 -15.49
N PRO A 254 -4.08 12.72 -15.88
CA PRO A 254 -5.28 12.52 -16.69
C PRO A 254 -6.55 13.08 -16.05
N THR A 255 -6.68 12.96 -14.73
CA THR A 255 -7.82 13.54 -13.99
C THR A 255 -7.80 15.08 -14.05
N MET A 256 -6.65 15.72 -13.83
CA MET A 256 -6.49 17.17 -13.97
C MET A 256 -6.89 17.64 -15.37
N GLU A 257 -6.42 16.96 -16.41
CA GLU A 257 -6.76 17.27 -17.80
C GLU A 257 -8.27 17.10 -18.07
N PHE A 258 -8.91 16.09 -17.48
CA PHE A 258 -10.35 15.86 -17.56
C PHE A 258 -11.15 17.00 -16.91
N PHE A 259 -10.77 17.44 -15.70
CA PHE A 259 -11.43 18.57 -15.03
C PHE A 259 -11.26 19.88 -15.81
N ARG A 260 -10.07 20.12 -16.37
CA ARG A 260 -9.82 21.28 -17.23
C ARG A 260 -10.75 21.27 -18.46
N LYS A 261 -10.92 20.13 -19.12
CA LYS A 261 -11.88 19.97 -20.23
C LYS A 261 -13.33 20.16 -19.78
N ALA A 262 -13.66 19.74 -18.55
CA ALA A 262 -14.97 19.95 -17.94
C ALA A 262 -15.25 21.41 -17.54
N GLY A 263 -14.28 22.32 -17.67
CA GLY A 263 -14.40 23.70 -17.21
C GLY A 263 -14.40 23.83 -15.70
N LEU A 264 -13.89 22.83 -14.98
CA LEU A 264 -13.79 22.81 -13.52
C LEU A 264 -12.34 23.09 -13.11
N LYS A 265 -12.14 24.19 -12.40
CA LYS A 265 -10.83 24.55 -11.84
C LYS A 265 -10.65 23.93 -10.45
N ILE A 266 -9.51 23.29 -10.24
CA ILE A 266 -9.11 22.70 -8.96
C ILE A 266 -7.78 23.33 -8.53
N ASP A 267 -7.85 24.22 -7.54
CA ASP A 267 -6.66 24.89 -7.00
C ASP A 267 -5.90 23.94 -6.06
N GLY A 268 -4.60 23.80 -6.30
CA GLY A 268 -3.71 22.91 -5.53
C GLY A 268 -3.61 21.46 -6.05
N TYR A 269 -4.28 21.15 -7.17
CA TYR A 269 -4.23 19.84 -7.85
C TYR A 269 -3.59 19.98 -9.24
N SER A 270 -2.26 20.07 -9.28
CA SER A 270 -1.44 20.28 -10.47
C SER A 270 -0.55 19.06 -10.79
N GLU A 271 0.39 19.14 -11.73
CA GLU A 271 1.29 18.01 -12.03
C GLU A 271 2.14 17.58 -10.82
N VAL A 272 2.61 18.56 -10.03
CA VAL A 272 3.23 18.33 -8.73
C VAL A 272 2.18 18.65 -7.68
N LEU A 273 1.75 17.65 -6.91
CA LEU A 273 0.66 17.85 -5.96
C LEU A 273 1.04 18.86 -4.86
N GLU A 274 0.40 20.03 -4.86
CA GLU A 274 0.67 21.10 -3.90
C GLU A 274 0.00 20.84 -2.55
N THR A 275 -1.21 20.27 -2.56
CA THR A 275 -1.95 19.95 -1.34
C THR A 275 -2.81 18.71 -1.52
N ARG A 276 -2.98 17.98 -0.42
CA ARG A 276 -3.89 16.83 -0.32
C ARG A 276 -5.35 17.25 -0.12
N ARG A 277 -5.62 18.54 0.09
CA ARG A 277 -6.96 19.15 0.23
C ARG A 277 -7.13 20.31 -0.75
N PRO A 278 -7.13 20.03 -2.07
CA PRO A 278 -7.30 21.08 -3.06
C PRO A 278 -8.71 21.66 -3.02
N THR A 279 -8.89 22.85 -3.59
CA THR A 279 -10.19 23.53 -3.64
C THR A 279 -10.78 23.42 -5.05
N LEU A 280 -11.93 22.77 -5.16
CA LEU A 280 -12.72 22.77 -6.39
C LEU A 280 -13.60 24.02 -6.42
N GLU A 281 -13.63 24.74 -7.54
CA GLU A 281 -14.53 25.89 -7.77
C GLU A 281 -16.00 25.45 -7.95
N LEU A 282 -16.52 24.68 -7.00
CA LEU A 282 -17.90 24.19 -6.96
C LEU A 282 -18.44 24.24 -5.53
N ASN A 283 -19.48 25.05 -5.33
CA ASN A 283 -20.05 25.28 -4.01
C ASN A 283 -20.57 23.99 -3.36
N GLY A 284 -20.18 23.78 -2.10
CA GLY A 284 -20.67 22.65 -1.31
C GLY A 284 -19.99 21.31 -1.64
N VAL A 285 -18.79 21.35 -2.21
CA VAL A 285 -17.93 20.18 -2.43
C VAL A 285 -16.62 20.38 -1.67
N THR A 286 -16.18 19.37 -0.92
CA THR A 286 -14.82 19.28 -0.38
C THR A 286 -14.04 18.23 -1.16
N VAL A 287 -12.77 18.50 -1.44
CA VAL A 287 -11.92 17.57 -2.17
C VAL A 287 -10.78 17.09 -1.30
N LYS A 288 -10.47 15.79 -1.40
CA LYS A 288 -9.30 15.18 -0.78
C LYS A 288 -8.59 14.27 -1.78
N VAL A 289 -7.27 14.31 -1.81
CA VAL A 289 -6.46 13.53 -2.75
C VAL A 289 -5.88 12.31 -2.05
N ILE A 290 -6.36 11.13 -2.41
CA ILE A 290 -5.95 9.84 -1.81
C ILE A 290 -5.56 8.83 -2.87
N ARG A 291 -4.95 7.72 -2.44
CA ARG A 291 -4.55 6.64 -3.36
C ARG A 291 -5.77 5.97 -4.00
N PRO A 292 -5.76 5.73 -5.33
CA PRO A 292 -6.87 5.05 -6.03
C PRO A 292 -7.29 3.72 -5.41
N GLN A 293 -6.32 2.96 -4.88
CA GLN A 293 -6.49 1.67 -4.22
C GLN A 293 -7.43 1.73 -3.01
N ASP A 294 -7.39 2.83 -2.27
CA ASP A 294 -8.15 3.00 -1.02
C ASP A 294 -9.60 3.41 -1.31
N MET A 295 -9.86 4.05 -2.45
CA MET A 295 -11.12 4.75 -2.71
C MET A 295 -12.37 3.87 -2.66
N PRO A 296 -12.42 2.66 -3.25
CA PRO A 296 -13.63 1.83 -3.21
C PRO A 296 -14.07 1.52 -1.78
N LEU A 297 -13.12 1.20 -0.89
CA LEU A 297 -13.40 0.91 0.51
C LEU A 297 -13.83 2.18 1.26
N GLN A 298 -13.18 3.31 1.02
CA GLN A 298 -13.51 4.57 1.70
C GLN A 298 -14.89 5.10 1.28
N VAL A 299 -15.26 4.97 0.00
CA VAL A 299 -16.61 5.28 -0.48
C VAL A 299 -17.63 4.29 0.10
N ALA A 300 -17.34 2.99 0.09
CA ALA A 300 -18.22 1.97 0.68
C ALA A 300 -18.51 2.21 2.18
N ASN A 301 -17.51 2.68 2.92
CA ASN A 301 -17.63 3.04 4.33
C ASN A 301 -18.33 4.39 4.58
N GLY A 302 -18.63 5.15 3.53
CA GLY A 302 -19.26 6.46 3.63
C GLY A 302 -18.31 7.56 4.11
N ASN A 303 -16.99 7.37 3.99
CA ASN A 303 -16.00 8.41 4.28
C ASN A 303 -15.89 9.43 3.13
N PHE A 304 -16.22 9.02 1.91
CA PHE A 304 -16.42 9.89 0.75
C PHE A 304 -17.77 9.60 0.10
N ASP A 305 -18.34 10.63 -0.51
CA ASP A 305 -19.60 10.52 -1.25
C ASP A 305 -19.34 10.19 -2.73
N LEU A 306 -18.28 10.76 -3.30
CA LEU A 306 -17.81 10.50 -4.67
C LEU A 306 -16.30 10.21 -4.67
N ALA A 307 -15.83 9.42 -5.63
CA ALA A 307 -14.40 9.26 -5.91
C ALA A 307 -14.12 8.98 -7.39
N ILE A 308 -12.95 9.38 -7.89
CA ILE A 308 -12.43 8.96 -9.20
C ILE A 308 -11.31 7.95 -9.00
N THR A 309 -11.54 6.71 -9.42
CA THR A 309 -10.58 5.60 -9.35
C THR A 309 -10.61 4.77 -10.63
N GLY A 310 -9.76 3.74 -10.74
CA GLY A 310 -9.80 2.79 -11.84
C GLY A 310 -10.88 1.71 -11.66
N LYS A 311 -11.48 1.25 -12.77
CA LYS A 311 -12.46 0.15 -12.78
C LYS A 311 -11.88 -1.16 -12.24
N ASP A 312 -10.59 -1.37 -12.41
CA ASP A 312 -9.77 -2.44 -11.83
C ASP A 312 -9.84 -2.42 -10.30
N TRP A 313 -9.60 -1.27 -9.65
CA TRP A 313 -9.69 -1.16 -8.19
C TRP A 313 -11.12 -1.33 -7.67
N LEU A 314 -12.11 -0.76 -8.38
CA LEU A 314 -13.52 -1.00 -8.06
C LEU A 314 -13.87 -2.50 -8.15
N LYS A 315 -13.43 -3.17 -9.22
CA LYS A 315 -13.72 -4.58 -9.45
C LYS A 315 -13.04 -5.48 -8.42
N ASP A 316 -11.79 -5.19 -8.06
CA ASP A 316 -11.08 -5.91 -7.00
C ASP A 316 -11.83 -5.82 -5.67
N HIS A 317 -12.28 -4.62 -5.30
CA HIS A 317 -13.10 -4.41 -4.10
C HIS A 317 -14.44 -5.18 -4.16
N LEU A 318 -15.15 -5.12 -5.28
CA LEU A 318 -16.44 -5.80 -5.45
C LEU A 318 -16.33 -7.32 -5.48
N TYR A 319 -15.21 -7.88 -5.92
CA TYR A 319 -14.95 -9.32 -5.82
C TYR A 319 -14.75 -9.77 -4.37
N ARG A 320 -14.16 -8.93 -3.52
CA ARG A 320 -14.08 -9.18 -2.07
C ARG A 320 -15.41 -8.95 -1.36
N PHE A 321 -16.14 -7.91 -1.75
CA PHE A 321 -17.37 -7.47 -1.11
C PHE A 321 -18.51 -7.32 -2.14
N PRO A 322 -19.13 -8.43 -2.61
CA PRO A 322 -20.18 -8.37 -3.64
C PRO A 322 -21.41 -7.56 -3.24
N SER A 323 -21.67 -7.43 -1.93
CA SER A 323 -22.76 -6.63 -1.37
C SER A 323 -22.35 -5.21 -0.97
N SER A 324 -21.14 -4.77 -1.35
CA SER A 324 -20.67 -3.41 -1.07
C SER A 324 -21.64 -2.38 -1.65
N PRO A 325 -21.90 -1.26 -0.95
CA PRO A 325 -22.78 -0.21 -1.46
C PRO A 325 -22.11 0.69 -2.50
N VAL A 326 -20.81 0.51 -2.77
CA VAL A 326 -20.09 1.29 -3.80
C VAL A 326 -20.46 0.80 -5.20
N GLU A 327 -20.73 1.74 -6.10
CA GLU A 327 -21.10 1.44 -7.49
C GLU A 327 -20.40 2.39 -8.48
N GLU A 328 -20.17 1.90 -9.69
CA GLU A 328 -19.77 2.72 -10.83
C GLU A 328 -20.96 3.59 -11.25
N ILE A 329 -20.75 4.91 -11.30
CA ILE A 329 -21.75 5.88 -11.73
C ILE A 329 -21.51 6.31 -13.17
N LEU A 330 -20.23 6.46 -13.56
CA LEU A 330 -19.85 6.94 -14.86
C LEU A 330 -18.46 6.42 -15.25
N ASP A 331 -18.34 5.89 -16.48
CA ASP A 331 -17.05 5.68 -17.14
C ASP A 331 -16.52 7.02 -17.66
N LEU A 332 -15.31 7.40 -17.22
CA LEU A 332 -14.70 8.67 -17.64
C LEU A 332 -13.84 8.52 -18.90
N GLY A 333 -13.57 7.29 -19.33
CA GLY A 333 -12.97 6.97 -20.63
C GLY A 333 -11.46 7.21 -20.77
N PHE A 334 -10.80 7.82 -19.78
CA PHE A 334 -9.35 8.06 -19.74
C PHE A 334 -8.60 7.04 -18.88
N GLY A 335 -7.25 7.08 -18.90
CA GLY A 335 -6.40 6.23 -18.05
C GLY A 335 -6.60 4.74 -18.37
N ARG A 336 -6.64 4.40 -19.66
CA ARG A 336 -6.95 3.04 -20.11
C ARG A 336 -5.77 2.10 -19.89
N VAL A 337 -6.03 0.99 -19.22
CA VAL A 337 -5.07 -0.10 -19.02
C VAL A 337 -5.77 -1.44 -19.29
N THR A 338 -5.01 -2.47 -19.63
CA THR A 338 -5.53 -3.84 -19.76
C THR A 338 -5.02 -4.68 -18.59
N ILE A 339 -5.92 -5.39 -17.89
CA ILE A 339 -5.52 -6.37 -16.88
C ILE A 339 -5.20 -7.68 -17.58
N VAL A 340 -4.00 -8.21 -17.34
CA VAL A 340 -3.43 -9.35 -18.07
C VAL A 340 -2.90 -10.43 -17.14
N ALA A 341 -2.87 -11.66 -17.65
CA ALA A 341 -2.19 -12.80 -17.07
C ALA A 341 -0.82 -12.96 -17.73
N VAL A 342 0.24 -12.94 -16.92
CA VAL A 342 1.63 -12.83 -17.35
C VAL A 342 2.45 -13.96 -16.75
N VAL A 343 3.34 -14.56 -17.53
CA VAL A 343 4.30 -15.57 -17.09
C VAL A 343 5.71 -15.20 -17.56
N SER A 344 6.73 -15.86 -17.01
CA SER A 344 8.10 -15.74 -17.54
C SER A 344 8.18 -16.31 -18.96
N GLU A 345 8.96 -15.68 -19.83
CA GLU A 345 9.24 -16.20 -21.17
C GLU A 345 9.85 -17.61 -21.14
N ASP A 346 10.63 -17.92 -20.10
CA ASP A 346 11.28 -19.20 -19.88
C ASP A 346 10.28 -20.32 -19.54
N LEU A 347 9.05 -19.99 -19.13
CA LEU A 347 8.00 -20.97 -18.89
C LEU A 347 7.39 -21.42 -20.24
N PRO A 348 7.37 -22.72 -20.57
CA PRO A 348 6.97 -23.22 -21.88
C PRO A 348 5.44 -23.29 -22.01
N VAL A 349 4.77 -22.16 -21.76
CA VAL A 349 3.31 -21.99 -21.89
C VAL A 349 3.00 -20.71 -22.65
N ASN A 350 1.96 -20.73 -23.47
CA ASN A 350 1.51 -19.57 -24.26
C ASN A 350 0.09 -19.14 -23.91
N ASN A 351 -0.63 -19.94 -23.12
CA ASN A 351 -1.99 -19.68 -22.69
C ASN A 351 -2.25 -20.33 -21.34
N VAL A 352 -3.38 -19.96 -20.72
CA VAL A 352 -3.75 -20.48 -19.39
C VAL A 352 -4.08 -21.98 -19.38
N ALA A 353 -4.48 -22.55 -20.52
CA ALA A 353 -4.77 -23.97 -20.62
C ALA A 353 -3.48 -24.80 -20.50
N GLU A 354 -2.42 -24.38 -21.19
CA GLU A 354 -1.08 -24.98 -21.06
C GLU A 354 -0.54 -24.84 -19.63
N LEU A 355 -0.74 -23.69 -18.97
CA LEU A 355 -0.36 -23.51 -17.56
C LEU A 355 -1.10 -24.49 -16.63
N ARG A 356 -2.39 -24.71 -16.86
CA ARG A 356 -3.18 -25.71 -16.12
C ARG A 356 -2.67 -27.13 -16.37
N ASP A 357 -2.29 -27.44 -17.60
CA ASP A 357 -1.80 -28.76 -17.97
C ASP A 357 -0.44 -29.07 -17.30
N LEU A 358 0.41 -28.05 -17.05
CA LEU A 358 1.62 -28.21 -16.23
C LEU A 358 1.32 -28.66 -14.79
N VAL A 359 0.26 -28.13 -14.18
CA VAL A 359 -0.16 -28.54 -12.82
C VAL A 359 -0.68 -29.97 -12.81
N ARG A 360 -1.54 -30.30 -13.77
CA ARG A 360 -2.11 -31.65 -13.91
C ARG A 360 -1.04 -32.70 -14.21
N GLY A 361 -0.06 -32.33 -15.01
CA GLY A 361 1.12 -33.17 -15.32
C GLY A 361 2.10 -33.31 -14.16
N GLY A 362 1.89 -32.61 -13.04
CA GLY A 362 2.75 -32.68 -11.85
C GLY A 362 4.06 -31.91 -11.96
N LEU A 363 4.26 -31.13 -13.04
CA LEU A 363 5.43 -30.26 -13.22
C LEU A 363 5.40 -29.05 -12.28
N LEU A 364 4.21 -28.60 -11.90
CA LEU A 364 4.01 -27.58 -10.86
C LEU A 364 3.06 -28.13 -9.78
N PRO A 365 3.51 -28.26 -8.51
CA PRO A 365 2.65 -28.78 -7.44
C PRO A 365 1.53 -27.81 -7.05
N THR A 366 1.76 -26.50 -7.21
CA THR A 366 0.81 -25.41 -6.92
C THR A 366 1.24 -24.19 -7.71
N ILE A 367 0.30 -23.50 -8.37
CA ILE A 367 0.56 -22.23 -9.05
C ILE A 367 0.60 -21.09 -8.03
N ARG A 368 1.67 -20.33 -8.07
CA ARG A 368 1.88 -19.14 -7.25
C ARG A 368 1.48 -17.92 -8.07
N VAL A 369 0.39 -17.26 -7.67
CA VAL A 369 -0.16 -16.12 -8.39
C VAL A 369 0.16 -14.83 -7.64
N ALA A 370 1.07 -14.02 -8.17
CA ALA A 370 1.37 -12.70 -7.64
C ALA A 370 0.41 -11.64 -8.20
N SER A 371 -0.04 -10.69 -7.37
CA SER A 371 -0.81 -9.52 -7.84
C SER A 371 -1.00 -8.48 -6.74
N GLU A 372 -1.08 -7.20 -7.11
CA GLU A 372 -1.66 -6.15 -6.27
C GLU A 372 -3.20 -6.29 -6.21
N TYR A 373 -3.80 -6.84 -7.27
CA TYR A 373 -5.24 -7.11 -7.42
C TYR A 373 -5.62 -8.50 -6.91
N VAL A 374 -5.41 -8.74 -5.61
CA VAL A 374 -5.52 -10.09 -5.01
C VAL A 374 -6.87 -10.75 -5.23
N ASN A 375 -7.97 -9.99 -5.29
CA ASN A 375 -9.31 -10.55 -5.45
C ASN A 375 -9.63 -10.81 -6.93
N ILE A 376 -9.10 -9.98 -7.84
CA ILE A 376 -9.12 -10.27 -9.29
C ILE A 376 -8.31 -11.53 -9.58
N ALA A 377 -7.12 -11.65 -9.01
CA ALA A 377 -6.24 -12.79 -9.20
C ALA A 377 -6.88 -14.09 -8.68
N ASP A 378 -7.46 -14.07 -7.49
CA ASP A 378 -8.22 -15.20 -6.93
C ASP A 378 -9.38 -15.60 -7.84
N LYS A 379 -10.21 -14.63 -8.25
CA LYS A 379 -11.34 -14.91 -9.14
C LYS A 379 -10.87 -15.47 -10.48
N TYR A 380 -9.82 -14.91 -11.08
CA TYR A 380 -9.24 -15.42 -12.32
C TYR A 380 -8.79 -16.88 -12.17
N ALA A 381 -8.06 -17.20 -11.11
CA ALA A 381 -7.57 -18.55 -10.87
C ALA A 381 -8.72 -19.57 -10.73
N ARG A 382 -9.81 -19.19 -10.06
CA ARG A 382 -11.04 -20.01 -9.95
C ARG A 382 -11.75 -20.17 -11.29
N ASP A 383 -11.99 -19.07 -11.99
CA ASP A 383 -12.70 -19.06 -13.28
C ASP A 383 -11.92 -19.83 -14.36
N LYS A 384 -10.58 -19.88 -14.27
CA LYS A 384 -9.71 -20.65 -15.19
C LYS A 384 -9.41 -22.07 -14.72
N HIS A 385 -9.94 -22.48 -13.57
CA HIS A 385 -9.74 -23.81 -12.99
C HIS A 385 -8.26 -24.18 -12.85
N LEU A 386 -7.46 -23.30 -12.24
CA LEU A 386 -6.03 -23.55 -11.96
C LEU A 386 -5.78 -24.63 -10.89
N GLU A 387 -6.83 -25.31 -10.42
CA GLU A 387 -6.88 -26.43 -9.44
C GLU A 387 -6.19 -26.16 -8.09
N ARG A 388 -4.87 -26.04 -8.08
CA ARG A 388 -4.05 -25.78 -6.88
C ARG A 388 -3.29 -24.49 -7.09
N TYR A 389 -3.74 -23.42 -6.43
CA TYR A 389 -3.06 -22.13 -6.48
C TYR A 389 -2.96 -21.48 -5.11
N LYS A 390 -2.00 -20.56 -4.96
CA LYS A 390 -1.92 -19.62 -3.84
C LYS A 390 -1.78 -18.20 -4.37
N ILE A 391 -2.48 -17.26 -3.75
CA ILE A 391 -2.35 -15.83 -4.04
C ILE A 391 -1.24 -15.25 -3.18
N ILE A 392 -0.35 -14.49 -3.81
CA ILE A 392 0.75 -13.77 -3.19
C ILE A 392 0.46 -12.27 -3.41
N PRO A 393 0.02 -11.54 -2.38
CA PRO A 393 -0.11 -10.10 -2.47
C PRO A 393 1.25 -9.46 -2.80
N THR A 394 1.25 -8.49 -3.68
CA THR A 394 2.40 -7.61 -3.94
C THR A 394 2.00 -6.16 -3.66
N TRP A 395 2.99 -5.30 -3.49
CA TRP A 395 2.76 -3.87 -3.27
C TRP A 395 3.65 -3.00 -4.17
N GLY A 396 3.70 -3.39 -5.44
CA GLY A 396 4.49 -2.78 -6.49
C GLY A 396 5.70 -3.62 -6.88
N ALA A 397 6.30 -3.27 -8.02
CA ALA A 397 7.37 -4.04 -8.65
C ALA A 397 7.00 -5.52 -8.86
N SER A 398 5.73 -5.81 -9.15
CA SER A 398 5.18 -7.16 -9.21
C SER A 398 5.88 -8.03 -10.26
N GLU A 399 6.44 -7.43 -11.32
CA GLU A 399 7.23 -8.11 -12.36
C GLU A 399 8.47 -8.80 -11.78
N ALA A 400 9.00 -8.28 -10.67
CA ALA A 400 10.16 -8.85 -10.00
C ALA A 400 9.88 -10.26 -9.48
N PHE A 401 8.64 -10.61 -9.14
CA PHE A 401 8.30 -11.90 -8.52
C PHE A 401 8.50 -13.09 -9.46
N LEU A 402 8.40 -12.90 -10.77
CA LEU A 402 8.52 -13.99 -11.74
C LEU A 402 9.97 -14.17 -12.20
N PRO A 403 10.46 -15.42 -12.34
CA PRO A 403 9.77 -16.70 -12.04
C PRO A 403 10.02 -17.25 -10.62
N GLU A 404 10.92 -16.65 -9.83
CA GLU A 404 11.44 -17.33 -8.62
C GLU A 404 10.43 -17.37 -7.48
N ASP A 405 9.55 -16.37 -7.35
CA ASP A 405 8.62 -16.21 -6.22
C ASP A 405 7.16 -16.42 -6.63
N ALA A 406 6.85 -16.27 -7.91
CA ALA A 406 5.55 -16.59 -8.49
C ALA A 406 5.68 -17.19 -9.89
N ASP A 407 4.67 -17.95 -10.29
CA ASP A 407 4.58 -18.62 -11.61
C ASP A 407 3.66 -17.86 -12.57
N LEU A 408 2.68 -17.14 -12.02
CA LEU A 408 1.71 -16.31 -12.72
C LEU A 408 1.65 -14.93 -12.06
N LEU A 409 1.61 -13.88 -12.86
CA LEU A 409 1.36 -12.51 -12.41
C LEU A 409 0.06 -12.02 -13.03
N ILE A 410 -0.82 -11.45 -12.20
CA ILE A 410 -1.96 -10.65 -12.66
C ILE A 410 -1.61 -9.18 -12.46
N GLU A 411 -1.48 -8.44 -13.54
CA GLU A 411 -0.99 -7.06 -13.53
C GLU A 411 -1.69 -6.23 -14.60
N ASN A 412 -1.69 -4.91 -14.44
CA ASN A 412 -2.12 -3.99 -15.48
C ASN A 412 -1.00 -3.73 -16.51
N THR A 413 -1.39 -3.30 -17.70
CA THR A 413 -0.43 -2.84 -18.71
C THR A 413 -1.07 -1.83 -19.65
N GLU A 414 -0.31 -0.82 -20.05
CA GLU A 414 -0.69 0.11 -21.13
C GLU A 414 -0.14 -0.37 -22.47
N THR A 415 1.20 -0.48 -22.59
CA THR A 415 1.89 -0.81 -23.85
C THR A 415 2.53 -2.20 -23.85
N GLY A 416 2.72 -2.82 -22.69
CA GLY A 416 3.42 -4.10 -22.52
C GLY A 416 4.95 -3.97 -22.45
N GLU A 417 5.52 -2.78 -22.67
CA GLU A 417 6.97 -2.59 -22.70
C GLU A 417 7.69 -3.00 -21.42
N THR A 418 7.10 -2.72 -20.26
CA THR A 418 7.69 -3.07 -18.96
C THR A 418 7.78 -4.59 -18.81
N LEU A 419 6.73 -5.32 -19.20
CA LEU A 419 6.71 -6.79 -19.15
C LEU A 419 7.81 -7.38 -20.05
N THR A 420 7.93 -6.90 -21.29
CA THR A 420 8.96 -7.36 -22.23
C THR A 420 10.37 -7.06 -21.72
N LYS A 421 10.61 -5.87 -21.14
CA LYS A 421 11.91 -5.51 -20.52
C LYS A 421 12.30 -6.47 -19.40
N HIS A 422 11.33 -7.05 -18.71
CA HIS A 422 11.51 -8.04 -17.65
C HIS A 422 11.44 -9.50 -18.13
N LYS A 423 11.47 -9.76 -19.45
CA LYS A 423 11.36 -11.10 -20.07
C LYS A 423 10.08 -11.84 -19.65
N LEU A 424 8.99 -11.11 -19.62
CA LEU A 424 7.67 -11.62 -19.30
C LEU A 424 6.77 -11.56 -20.53
N LYS A 425 5.91 -12.57 -20.69
CA LYS A 425 4.95 -12.67 -21.78
C LYS A 425 3.52 -12.76 -21.27
N ILE A 426 2.61 -12.10 -21.98
CA ILE A 426 1.16 -12.16 -21.72
C ILE A 426 0.62 -13.47 -22.29
N ILE A 427 -0.09 -14.23 -21.47
CA ILE A 427 -0.76 -15.49 -21.84
C ILE A 427 -2.29 -15.41 -21.79
N GLY A 428 -2.83 -14.24 -21.43
CA GLY A 428 -4.26 -13.98 -21.49
C GLY A 428 -4.62 -12.58 -21.05
N THR A 429 -5.71 -12.07 -21.61
CA THR A 429 -6.34 -10.81 -21.20
C THR A 429 -7.54 -11.10 -20.31
N LEU A 430 -7.66 -10.38 -19.20
CA LEU A 430 -8.78 -10.49 -18.27
C LEU A 430 -9.89 -9.52 -18.65
N PHE A 431 -9.58 -8.22 -18.71
CA PHE A 431 -10.49 -7.14 -19.10
C PHE A 431 -9.74 -5.82 -19.25
N ASP A 432 -10.36 -4.84 -19.93
CA ASP A 432 -9.88 -3.46 -19.98
C ASP A 432 -10.44 -2.64 -18.80
N SER A 433 -9.60 -1.76 -18.25
CA SER A 433 -9.94 -0.81 -17.19
C SER A 433 -9.74 0.62 -17.68
N SER A 434 -10.52 1.54 -17.13
CA SER A 434 -10.43 2.98 -17.33
C SER A 434 -10.73 3.68 -16.00
N ALA A 435 -10.48 4.99 -15.95
CA ALA A 435 -10.96 5.80 -14.85
C ALA A 435 -12.49 5.84 -14.83
N CYS A 436 -13.07 5.75 -13.63
CA CYS A 436 -14.50 5.79 -13.39
C CYS A 436 -14.83 6.66 -12.18
N LEU A 437 -16.01 7.29 -12.22
CA LEU A 437 -16.61 7.94 -11.06
C LEU A 437 -17.41 6.90 -10.28
N ILE A 438 -17.09 6.75 -9.00
CA ILE A 438 -17.79 5.85 -8.08
C ILE A 438 -18.54 6.63 -7.01
N SER A 439 -19.62 6.05 -6.49
CA SER A 439 -20.42 6.61 -5.39
C SER A 439 -20.90 5.50 -4.47
N ASN A 440 -21.29 5.88 -3.25
CA ASN A 440 -22.01 4.99 -2.36
C ASN A 440 -23.52 5.13 -2.62
N ARG A 441 -24.18 4.03 -2.98
CA ARG A 441 -25.62 3.96 -3.26
C ARG A 441 -26.48 4.52 -2.13
N ASN A 442 -25.99 4.46 -0.90
CA ASN A 442 -26.68 4.92 0.30
C ASN A 442 -26.30 6.36 0.70
N ALA A 443 -25.28 6.99 0.10
CA ALA A 443 -24.78 8.31 0.52
C ALA A 443 -25.70 9.50 0.17
N LEU A 444 -26.78 9.27 -0.59
CA LEU A 444 -27.64 10.32 -1.14
C LEU A 444 -29.01 10.41 -0.45
N SER A 445 -29.07 10.17 0.86
CA SER A 445 -30.30 10.38 1.65
C SER A 445 -30.66 11.86 1.81
N ASP A 446 -29.67 12.75 1.81
CA ASP A 446 -29.88 14.20 1.87
C ASP A 446 -30.23 14.78 0.47
N PRO A 447 -31.36 15.50 0.33
CA PRO A 447 -31.79 16.05 -0.97
C PRO A 447 -30.79 17.03 -1.61
N LEU A 448 -30.16 17.90 -0.82
CA LEU A 448 -29.23 18.92 -1.33
C LEU A 448 -27.92 18.27 -1.79
N LYS A 449 -27.39 17.32 -1.01
CA LYS A 449 -26.23 16.52 -1.41
C LYS A 449 -26.51 15.75 -2.70
N LYS A 450 -27.71 15.17 -2.82
CA LYS A 450 -28.16 14.47 -4.04
C LYS A 450 -28.22 15.38 -5.26
N GLU A 451 -28.70 16.61 -5.12
CA GLU A 451 -28.71 17.59 -6.22
C GLU A 451 -27.28 17.97 -6.65
N ARG A 452 -26.38 18.22 -5.69
CA ARG A 452 -24.97 18.52 -5.96
C ARG A 452 -24.27 17.37 -6.69
N VAL A 453 -24.46 16.14 -6.22
CA VAL A 453 -23.90 14.95 -6.88
C VAL A 453 -24.44 14.78 -8.29
N LYS A 454 -25.75 14.95 -8.52
CA LYS A 454 -26.34 14.94 -9.87
C LYS A 454 -25.74 16.00 -10.78
N HIS A 455 -25.48 17.20 -10.26
CA HIS A 455 -24.85 18.28 -11.01
C HIS A 455 -23.43 17.92 -11.44
N ILE A 456 -22.62 17.37 -10.52
CA ILE A 456 -21.26 16.88 -10.80
C ILE A 456 -21.30 15.79 -11.89
N ILE A 457 -22.16 14.78 -11.71
CA ILE A 457 -22.31 13.68 -12.68
C ILE A 457 -22.65 14.23 -14.07
N LYS A 458 -23.58 15.19 -14.18
CA LYS A 458 -23.98 15.77 -15.46
C LYS A 458 -22.83 16.50 -16.16
N ILE A 459 -21.99 17.24 -15.41
CA ILE A 459 -20.80 17.91 -15.96
C ILE A 459 -19.84 16.85 -16.49
N MET A 460 -19.51 15.84 -15.68
CA MET A 460 -18.57 14.79 -16.06
C MET A 460 -19.07 13.93 -17.22
N GLU A 461 -20.35 13.61 -17.26
CA GLU A 461 -20.97 12.82 -18.33
C GLU A 461 -20.89 13.57 -19.66
N LYS A 462 -21.13 14.89 -19.65
CA LYS A 462 -20.96 15.72 -20.84
C LYS A 462 -19.51 15.66 -21.34
N THR A 463 -18.54 15.85 -20.45
CA THR A 463 -17.11 15.82 -20.80
C THR A 463 -16.66 14.45 -21.30
N ALA A 464 -17.13 13.36 -20.69
CA ALA A 464 -16.80 12.00 -21.12
C ALA A 464 -17.36 11.68 -22.53
N LYS A 465 -18.56 12.17 -22.87
CA LYS A 465 -19.17 12.00 -24.21
C LYS A 465 -18.46 12.79 -25.31
N GLU A 466 -17.86 13.93 -24.97
CA GLU A 466 -17.09 14.74 -25.92
C GLU A 466 -15.74 14.09 -26.31
N GLY A 467 -15.35 13.03 -25.60
CA GLY A 467 -14.15 12.24 -25.88
C GLY A 467 -12.91 12.76 -25.15
N PHE A 468 -12.10 11.83 -24.64
CA PHE A 468 -10.80 12.14 -24.05
C PHE A 468 -9.67 12.03 -25.07
#